data_AF-A0A1A8FFP9-F1
#
_entry.id   AF-A0A1A8FFP9-F1
#
_cell.length_a   1.000
_cell.length_b   1.000
_cell.length_c   1.000
_cell.angle_alpha   90.00
_cell.angle_beta   90.00
_cell.angle_gamma   90.00
#
_symmetry.space_group_name_H-M   'P 1'
#
loop_
_entity.id
_entity.type
_entity.pdbx_description
1 polymer ?
#
loop_
_entity_poly.entity_id
_entity_poly.type
_entity_poly.pdbx_seq_one_letter_code
_entity_poly.pdbx_strand_id
1 'polypeptide(L)'
;LNICKLIFQSSRSEANDIFFQKNSLIELLLGVLNNEEVCVSGEALLYCVGSLKFLSGNPKILKLLLDKNCVGVAQRLIQKLCAVEDT
;
A
#
# COMPACT_ATOMS: atom_id res chain seq x y z
N LEU A 1 12.13 1.78 -4.25
CA LEU A 1 12.43 1.55 -2.82
C LEU A 1 12.40 2.80 -1.94
N ASN A 2 13.29 3.80 -2.12
CA ASN A 2 13.39 4.96 -1.22
C ASN A 2 12.08 5.77 -1.06
N ILE A 3 11.29 5.88 -2.14
CA ILE A 3 9.98 6.52 -2.10
C ILE A 3 9.01 5.74 -1.20
N CYS A 4 8.98 4.42 -1.26
CA CYS A 4 8.12 3.58 -0.42
C CYS A 4 8.50 3.71 1.07
N LYS A 5 9.80 3.82 1.37
CA LYS A 5 10.31 4.12 2.72
C LYS A 5 9.79 5.46 3.23
N LEU A 6 9.86 6.50 2.40
CA LEU A 6 9.38 7.83 2.74
C LEU A 6 7.87 7.86 2.96
N ILE A 7 7.10 7.17 2.11
CA ILE A 7 5.65 7.04 2.26
C ILE A 7 5.32 6.36 3.60
N PHE A 8 5.99 5.26 3.92
CA PHE A 8 5.80 4.56 5.19
C PHE A 8 6.15 5.42 6.40
N GLN A 9 7.25 6.18 6.35
CA GLN A 9 7.59 7.12 7.42
C GLN A 9 6.51 8.20 7.57
N SER A 10 6.01 8.72 6.46
CA SER A 10 4.99 9.77 6.45
C SER A 10 3.65 9.26 6.98
N SER A 11 3.24 8.03 6.65
CA SER A 11 1.97 7.44 7.09
C SER A 11 1.88 7.20 8.60
N ARG A 12 3.01 7.23 9.32
CA ARG A 12 3.04 7.01 10.78
C ARG A 12 2.54 8.21 11.58
N SER A 13 2.38 9.38 10.97
CA SER A 13 1.88 10.58 11.63
C SER A 13 0.55 10.99 11.03
N GLU A 14 -0.50 10.99 11.85
CA GLU A 14 -1.85 11.41 11.43
C GLU A 14 -1.89 12.84 10.90
N ALA A 15 -0.94 13.70 11.31
CA ALA A 15 -0.78 15.06 10.77
C ALA A 15 -0.55 15.05 9.25
N ASN A 16 -0.03 13.96 8.70
CA ASN A 16 0.24 13.80 7.28
C ASN A 16 -0.93 13.18 6.49
N ASP A 17 -2.01 12.74 7.15
CA ASP A 17 -3.16 12.09 6.51
C ASP A 17 -3.78 12.96 5.41
N ILE A 18 -3.72 14.28 5.57
CA ILE A 18 -4.22 15.23 4.59
C ILE A 18 -3.52 15.10 3.23
N PHE A 19 -2.23 14.73 3.21
CA PHE A 19 -1.50 14.50 1.96
C PHE A 19 -1.97 13.22 1.26
N PHE A 20 -2.34 12.19 2.02
CA PHE A 20 -2.87 10.94 1.47
C PHE A 20 -4.31 11.08 0.96
N GLN A 21 -5.10 11.98 1.56
CA GLN A 21 -6.46 12.26 1.12
C GLN A 21 -6.53 13.15 -0.12
N LYS A 22 -5.64 14.17 -0.21
CA LYS A 22 -5.72 15.18 -1.26
C LYS A 22 -4.96 14.82 -2.54
N ASN A 23 -4.00 13.90 -2.47
CA ASN A 23 -3.17 13.52 -3.61
C ASN A 23 -3.47 12.09 -4.06
N SER A 24 -3.06 11.75 -5.28
CA SER A 24 -3.10 10.38 -5.83
C SER A 24 -2.10 9.41 -5.17
N LEU A 25 -1.64 9.67 -3.94
CA LEU A 25 -0.68 8.82 -3.24
C LEU A 25 -1.24 7.42 -2.97
N ILE A 26 -2.54 7.32 -2.64
CA ILE A 26 -3.20 6.03 -2.44
C ILE A 26 -3.27 5.23 -3.74
N GLU A 27 -3.55 5.89 -4.87
CA GLU A 27 -3.58 5.23 -6.19
C GLU A 27 -2.20 4.69 -6.56
N LEU A 28 -1.15 5.49 -6.35
CA LEU A 28 0.22 5.07 -6.58
C LEU A 28 0.61 3.89 -5.68
N LEU A 29 0.26 3.96 -4.40
CA LEU A 29 0.54 2.89 -3.44
C LEU A 29 -0.14 1.57 -3.84
N LEU A 30 -1.42 1.62 -4.22
CA LEU A 30 -2.16 0.46 -4.70
C LEU A 30 -1.61 -0.06 -6.04
N GLY A 31 -1.16 0.84 -6.91
CA GLY A 31 -0.49 0.49 -8.17
C GLY A 31 0.79 -0.33 -7.94
N VAL A 32 1.62 0.08 -6.99
CA VAL A 32 2.83 -0.66 -6.60
C VAL A 32 2.44 -2.06 -6.10
N LEU A 33 1.46 -2.17 -5.21
CA LEU A 33 1.02 -3.47 -4.68
C LEU A 33 0.44 -4.39 -5.76
N ASN A 34 -0.22 -3.84 -6.77
CA ASN A 34 -0.84 -4.63 -7.83
C ASN A 34 0.13 -5.04 -8.94
N ASN A 35 1.13 -4.22 -9.26
CA ASN A 35 1.95 -4.39 -10.46
C ASN A 35 3.35 -4.93 -10.19
N GLU A 36 3.94 -4.65 -9.03
CA GLU A 36 5.30 -5.09 -8.74
C GLU A 36 5.40 -6.62 -8.60
N GLU A 37 6.59 -7.12 -8.93
CA GLU A 37 6.96 -8.52 -8.77
C GLU A 37 7.46 -8.79 -7.35
N VAL A 38 6.90 -9.82 -6.72
CA VAL A 38 7.17 -10.14 -5.31
C VAL A 38 8.64 -10.50 -5.06
N CYS A 39 9.24 -11.30 -5.94
CA CYS A 39 10.62 -11.79 -5.80
C CYS A 39 11.67 -10.67 -5.89
N VAL A 40 11.37 -9.60 -6.62
CA VAL A 40 12.31 -8.49 -6.87
C VAL A 40 12.05 -7.31 -5.94
N SER A 41 10.78 -7.01 -5.66
CA SER A 41 10.35 -5.79 -4.98
C SER A 41 9.79 -6.01 -3.57
N GLY A 42 10.13 -7.14 -2.92
CA GLY A 42 9.59 -7.54 -1.61
C GLY A 42 9.68 -6.45 -0.53
N GLU A 43 10.83 -5.78 -0.41
CA GLU A 43 11.00 -4.70 0.58
C GLU A 43 10.07 -3.50 0.30
N ALA A 44 9.92 -3.10 -0.97
CA ALA A 44 9.05 -2.01 -1.37
C ALA A 44 7.58 -2.35 -1.10
N LEU A 45 7.16 -3.58 -1.43
CA LEU A 45 5.82 -4.10 -1.15
C LEU A 45 5.53 -4.09 0.35
N LEU A 46 6.49 -4.51 1.19
CA LEU A 46 6.35 -4.52 2.64
C LEU A 46 6.13 -3.12 3.20
N TYR A 47 6.87 -2.12 2.74
CA TYR A 47 6.64 -0.72 3.13
C TYR A 47 5.26 -0.22 2.70
N CYS A 48 4.81 -0.58 1.51
CA CYS A 48 3.49 -0.19 1.02
C CYS A 48 2.36 -0.83 1.85
N VAL A 49 2.43 -2.13 2.15
CA VAL A 49 1.44 -2.80 3.02
C VAL A 49 1.49 -2.24 4.44
N GLY A 50 2.69 -1.98 4.98
CA GLY A 50 2.88 -1.34 6.27
C GLY A 50 2.27 0.06 6.33
N SER A 51 2.32 0.81 5.23
CA SER A 51 1.71 2.13 5.13
C SER A 51 0.18 2.03 5.20
N LEU A 52 -0.41 1.06 4.50
CA LEU A 52 -1.87 0.83 4.53
C LEU A 52 -2.41 0.61 5.95
N LYS A 53 -1.67 -0.09 6.81
CA LYS A 53 -2.05 -0.32 8.22
C LYS A 53 -2.26 0.99 8.98
N PHE A 54 -1.37 1.97 8.80
CA PHE A 54 -1.49 3.25 9.51
C PHE A 54 -2.59 4.11 8.88
N LEU A 55 -2.63 4.16 7.55
CA LEU A 55 -3.61 4.96 6.81
C LEU A 55 -5.05 4.48 7.02
N SER A 56 -5.27 3.17 7.16
CA SER A 56 -6.60 2.59 7.41
C SER A 56 -7.15 2.91 8.80
N GLY A 57 -6.32 3.41 9.73
CA GLY A 57 -6.78 3.92 11.02
C GLY A 57 -7.61 5.20 10.89
N ASN A 58 -7.47 5.95 9.79
CA ASN A 58 -8.28 7.13 9.52
C ASN A 58 -9.55 6.74 8.72
N PRO A 59 -10.77 6.98 9.24
CA PRO A 59 -12.01 6.59 8.56
C PRO A 59 -12.20 7.19 7.16
N LYS A 60 -11.69 8.41 6.92
CA LYS A 60 -11.78 9.06 5.60
C LYS A 60 -10.88 8.37 4.59
N ILE A 61 -9.67 8.03 5.00
CA ILE A 61 -8.73 7.30 4.14
C ILE A 61 -9.19 5.86 3.94
N LEU A 62 -9.71 5.20 4.98
CA LEU A 62 -10.30 3.87 4.88
C LEU A 62 -11.41 3.84 3.82
N LYS A 63 -12.33 4.81 3.83
CA LYS A 63 -13.36 4.90 2.79
C LYS A 63 -12.74 5.03 1.39
N LEU A 64 -11.74 5.90 1.24
CA LEU A 64 -11.04 6.07 -0.03
C LEU A 64 -10.30 4.80 -0.50
N LEU A 65 -9.74 4.02 0.43
CA LEU A 65 -9.10 2.73 0.13
C LEU A 65 -10.13 1.71 -0.36
N LEU A 66 -11.30 1.64 0.28
CA LEU A 66 -12.39 0.76 -0.13
C LEU A 66 -12.96 1.16 -1.49
N ASP A 67 -13.19 2.47 -1.72
CA ASP A 67 -13.66 3.02 -2.99
C ASP A 67 -12.68 2.70 -4.15
N LYS A 68 -11.39 2.53 -3.85
CA LYS A 68 -10.34 2.18 -4.81
C LYS A 68 -10.01 0.68 -4.86
N ASN A 69 -10.88 -0.17 -4.34
CA ASN A 69 -10.74 -1.62 -4.37
C ASN A 69 -9.41 -2.13 -3.74
N CYS A 70 -8.99 -1.53 -2.63
CA CYS A 70 -7.79 -1.96 -1.89
C CYS A 70 -7.84 -3.43 -1.49
N VAL A 71 -9.04 -3.97 -1.18
CA VAL A 71 -9.22 -5.38 -0.83
C VAL A 71 -8.87 -6.30 -1.99
N GLY A 72 -9.33 -5.99 -3.21
CA GLY A 72 -8.97 -6.76 -4.40
C GLY A 72 -7.48 -6.71 -4.73
N VAL A 73 -6.83 -5.57 -4.50
CA VAL A 73 -5.37 -5.42 -4.65
C VAL A 73 -4.63 -6.29 -3.62
N ALA A 74 -5.06 -6.28 -2.35
CA ALA A 74 -4.47 -7.10 -1.30
C ALA A 74 -4.64 -8.60 -1.59
N GLN A 75 -5.81 -9.03 -2.07
CA GLN A 75 -6.06 -10.42 -2.47
C GLN A 75 -5.07 -10.86 -3.56
N ARG A 76 -4.90 -10.05 -4.61
CA ARG A 76 -3.95 -10.37 -5.71
C ARG A 76 -2.51 -10.46 -5.20
N LEU A 77 -2.11 -9.56 -4.30
CA LEU A 77 -0.78 -9.61 -3.71
C LEU A 77 -0.57 -10.91 -2.92
N ILE A 78 -1.55 -11.32 -2.11
CA ILE A 78 -1.49 -12.59 -1.36
C ILE A 78 -1.39 -13.79 -2.31
N GLN A 79 -2.17 -13.80 -3.39
CA GLN A 79 -2.08 -14.85 -4.42
C GLN A 79 -0.69 -14.92 -5.04
N LYS A 80 -0.10 -13.77 -5.38
CA LYS A 80 1.28 -13.71 -5.90
C LYS A 80 2.29 -14.23 -4.87
N LEU A 81 2.13 -13.90 -3.59
CA LEU A 81 3.00 -14.37 -2.51
C LEU A 81 2.94 -15.90 -2.37
N CYS A 82 1.74 -16.49 -2.37
CA CYS A 82 1.58 -17.93 -2.30
C CYS A 82 2.18 -18.66 -3.52
N ALA A 83 2.05 -18.08 -4.71
CA ALA A 83 2.60 -18.68 -5.94
C ALA A 83 4.14 -18.72 -6.00
N VAL A 84 4.83 -17.91 -5.17
CA VAL A 84 6.30 -17.90 -5.09
C VAL A 84 6.84 -19.09 -4.29
N GLU A 85 6.04 -19.68 -3.40
CA GLU A 85 6.46 -20.83 -2.58
C GLU A 85 6.49 -22.15 -3.38
N ASP A 86 5.85 -22.20 -4.56
CA ASP A 86 5.76 -23.39 -5.42
C ASP A 86 6.89 -23.48 -6.48
N THR A 87 7.91 -22.62 -6.41
CA THR A 87 9.10 -22.60 -7.31
C THR A 87 10.39 -22.75 -6.55
#